data_AF-A0A6A4M2A5-F1
#
_entry.id   AF-A0A6A4M2A5-F1
#
_cell.length_a   1.000
_cell.length_b   1.000
_cell.length_c   1.000
_cell.angle_alpha   90.00
_cell.angle_beta   90.00
_cell.angle_gamma   90.00
#
_symmetry.space_group_name_H-M   'P 1'
#
loop_
_entity.id
_entity.type
_entity.pdbx_description
1 polymer ?
#
loop_
_entity_poly.entity_id
_entity_poly.type
_entity_poly.pdbx_seq_one_letter_code
_entity_poly.pdbx_strand_id
1 'polypeptide(L)'
;MILSTTLYLLVPVYFHSSAFNLPGKPWLVLPLGKWSGNLVEGNPGVTSGDETIREQVPYHSLSWCKNWLGPKVNITRAPQSEHDGSDVQVHLNVEHHHEEDIVPSMTRSPRVKYITYYEDSESLPGRRTAVWELDKTNHRNIVKAPVLMRELWLEMWHDIHPDAKSKFVMKAKRGPLRDEDCYWDYGKARCAWPEHCEYRYVFGDVHLGQSCRLKNSSADLLLHYL
;
A
#
# COMPACT_ATOMS: atom_id res chain seq x y z
N MET A 1 29.16 5.39 -22.19
CA MET A 1 28.57 4.18 -21.59
C MET A 1 27.14 4.49 -21.21
N ILE A 2 26.20 4.13 -22.07
CA ILE A 2 24.76 4.30 -21.82
C ILE A 2 24.29 2.95 -21.24
N LEU A 3 24.18 2.86 -19.93
CA LEU A 3 23.59 1.69 -19.28
C LEU A 3 22.07 1.78 -19.48
N SER A 4 21.60 1.05 -20.50
CA SER A 4 20.20 0.77 -20.77
C SER A 4 19.64 -0.12 -19.65
N THR A 5 18.96 0.47 -18.66
CA THR A 5 18.30 -0.27 -17.57
C THR A 5 16.91 -0.71 -18.03
N THR A 6 16.79 -1.97 -18.44
CA THR A 6 15.51 -2.60 -18.80
C THR A 6 14.79 -3.07 -17.53
N LEU A 7 13.62 -2.49 -17.25
CA LEU A 7 12.69 -2.96 -16.22
C LEU A 7 11.97 -4.22 -16.76
N TYR A 8 12.21 -5.39 -16.18
CA TYR A 8 11.54 -6.62 -16.58
C TYR A 8 10.31 -6.86 -15.70
N LEU A 9 9.12 -6.66 -16.27
CA LEU A 9 7.87 -7.23 -15.77
C LEU A 9 7.88 -8.72 -16.12
N LEU A 10 8.22 -9.57 -15.15
CA LEU A 10 7.94 -11.00 -15.27
C LEU A 10 6.45 -11.19 -14.96
N VAL A 11 5.65 -11.37 -16.01
CA VAL A 11 4.31 -11.95 -15.91
C VAL A 11 4.51 -13.46 -16.07
N PRO A 12 4.52 -14.27 -14.98
CA PRO A 12 4.55 -15.71 -15.15
C PRO A 12 3.24 -16.12 -15.80
N VAL A 13 3.34 -16.77 -16.97
CA VAL A 13 2.25 -17.10 -17.90
C VAL A 13 1.19 -18.06 -17.29
N TYR A 14 1.29 -18.44 -16.01
CA TYR A 14 0.31 -19.27 -15.30
C TYR A 14 -0.07 -18.78 -13.90
N PHE A 15 0.39 -17.60 -13.46
CA PHE A 15 0.02 -17.03 -12.17
C PHE A 15 -0.35 -15.55 -12.33
N HIS A 16 -1.60 -15.21 -12.01
CA HIS A 16 -2.12 -13.84 -11.97
C HIS A 16 -1.55 -13.05 -10.76
N SER A 17 -0.22 -12.95 -10.67
CA SER A 17 0.51 -12.16 -9.66
C SER A 17 1.59 -11.33 -10.35
N SER A 18 1.68 -10.05 -9.99
CA SER A 18 2.73 -9.17 -10.51
C SER A 18 3.90 -9.17 -9.53
N ALA A 19 5.05 -9.70 -9.98
CA ALA A 19 6.28 -9.70 -9.23
C ALA A 19 7.26 -8.68 -9.85
N PHE A 20 7.72 -7.72 -9.04
CA PHE A 20 8.75 -6.77 -9.44
C PHE A 20 10.12 -7.29 -9.00
N ASN A 21 11.03 -7.42 -9.96
CA ASN A 21 12.42 -7.83 -9.73
C ASN A 21 13.32 -6.58 -9.84
N LEU A 22 13.95 -6.17 -8.73
CA LEU A 22 14.91 -5.07 -8.68
C LEU A 22 16.33 -5.67 -8.56
N PRO A 23 17.31 -5.21 -9.36
CA PRO A 23 18.65 -5.80 -9.36
C PRO A 23 19.33 -5.62 -7.99
N GLY A 24 19.66 -6.75 -7.34
CA GLY A 24 20.37 -6.80 -6.06
C GLY A 24 19.48 -6.90 -4.81
N LYS A 25 18.15 -6.92 -4.92
CA LYS A 25 17.22 -7.01 -3.77
C LYS A 25 15.98 -7.89 -4.07
N PRO A 26 15.27 -8.41 -3.04
CA PRO A 26 14.29 -9.49 -3.18
C PRO A 26 12.93 -9.03 -3.75
N TRP A 27 12.16 -10.03 -4.18
CA TRP A 27 10.84 -9.94 -4.82
C TRP A 27 9.83 -9.09 -4.05
N LEU A 28 9.38 -7.98 -4.63
CA LEU A 28 8.14 -7.34 -4.23
C LEU A 28 7.02 -7.99 -5.05
N VAL A 29 6.11 -8.69 -4.39
CA VAL A 29 4.98 -9.33 -5.08
C VAL A 29 3.66 -8.85 -4.50
N LEU A 30 2.82 -8.36 -5.41
CA LEU A 30 1.53 -7.76 -5.08
C LEU A 30 0.42 -8.78 -5.36
N PRO A 31 -0.24 -9.34 -4.33
CA PRO A 31 -1.48 -10.06 -4.53
C PRO A 31 -2.63 -9.08 -4.86
N LEU A 32 -3.55 -9.56 -5.70
CA LEU A 32 -4.64 -8.79 -6.28
C LEU A 32 -6.01 -9.33 -5.83
N GLY A 33 -6.67 -8.75 -4.82
CA GLY A 33 -8.12 -9.00 -4.62
C GLY A 33 -8.67 -8.89 -3.20
N LYS A 34 -9.99 -8.72 -3.13
CA LYS A 34 -10.82 -8.37 -1.96
C LYS A 34 -11.01 -9.54 -0.98
N TRP A 35 -10.87 -9.24 0.31
CA TRP A 35 -11.23 -10.06 1.47
C TRP A 35 -10.51 -11.42 1.59
N SER A 36 -9.50 -11.47 2.46
CA SER A 36 -9.19 -12.65 3.26
C SER A 36 -10.21 -12.69 4.41
N GLY A 37 -11.04 -13.72 4.41
CA GLY A 37 -12.08 -13.95 5.41
C GLY A 37 -12.81 -15.25 5.12
N ASN A 38 -12.69 -16.21 6.04
CA ASN A 38 -13.29 -17.54 5.98
C ASN A 38 -14.80 -17.49 5.67
N LEU A 39 -15.21 -18.05 4.53
CA LEU A 39 -16.45 -18.80 4.43
C LEU A 39 -16.38 -19.77 3.24
N VAL A 40 -15.93 -20.99 3.53
CA VAL A 40 -16.38 -22.17 2.80
C VAL A 40 -17.88 -22.29 3.12
N GLU A 41 -18.72 -22.13 2.10
CA GLU A 41 -20.18 -22.20 2.15
C GLU A 41 -20.92 -21.07 2.91
N GLY A 42 -21.51 -20.14 2.16
CA GLY A 42 -22.60 -19.31 2.65
C GLY A 42 -23.00 -18.20 1.66
N ASN A 43 -24.30 -18.05 1.45
CA ASN A 43 -24.93 -17.21 0.43
C ASN A 43 -24.38 -15.78 0.36
N PRO A 44 -24.07 -15.26 -0.85
CA PRO A 44 -23.62 -13.89 -1.03
C PRO A 44 -24.76 -12.91 -0.69
N GLY A 45 -24.58 -12.15 0.39
CA GLY A 45 -25.45 -11.05 0.76
C GLY A 45 -25.44 -9.93 -0.29
N VAL A 46 -26.62 -9.37 -0.54
CA VAL A 46 -26.92 -8.36 -1.56
C VAL A 46 -26.42 -6.98 -1.12
N THR A 47 -25.48 -6.37 -1.86
CA THR A 47 -25.37 -4.91 -2.09
C THR A 47 -24.41 -4.68 -3.28
N SER A 48 -24.91 -4.58 -4.52
CA SER A 48 -25.48 -3.42 -5.23
C SER A 48 -24.43 -2.48 -5.86
N GLY A 49 -24.34 -2.58 -7.20
CA GLY A 49 -23.90 -1.57 -8.16
C GLY A 49 -22.50 -1.75 -8.78
N ASP A 50 -22.29 -2.12 -10.05
CA ASP A 50 -22.93 -2.90 -11.13
C ASP A 50 -21.88 -2.72 -12.27
N GLU A 51 -21.26 -3.72 -12.90
CA GLU A 51 -21.76 -4.78 -13.77
C GLU A 51 -20.89 -6.05 -13.61
N THR A 52 -21.42 -7.20 -14.01
CA THR A 52 -20.83 -8.56 -13.91
C THR A 52 -20.85 -9.18 -12.51
N ILE A 53 -22.08 -9.46 -12.06
CA ILE A 53 -22.43 -10.75 -11.45
C ILE A 53 -21.84 -11.85 -12.35
N ARG A 54 -21.12 -12.81 -11.74
CA ARG A 54 -20.26 -13.86 -12.32
C ARG A 54 -18.78 -13.50 -12.43
N GLU A 55 -18.14 -13.42 -11.27
CA GLU A 55 -16.82 -14.01 -10.98
C GLU A 55 -16.35 -13.49 -9.61
N GLN A 56 -17.09 -13.83 -8.56
CA GLN A 56 -16.43 -13.97 -7.26
C GLN A 56 -15.63 -15.27 -7.34
N VAL A 57 -14.46 -15.21 -7.97
CA VAL A 57 -13.51 -16.31 -7.88
C VAL A 57 -12.86 -16.18 -6.51
N PRO A 58 -13.13 -17.08 -5.55
CA PRO A 58 -12.37 -17.14 -4.31
C PRO A 58 -11.00 -17.68 -4.70
N TYR A 59 -10.08 -16.77 -5.04
CA TYR A 59 -8.74 -17.18 -5.39
C TYR A 59 -7.99 -17.59 -4.11
N HIS A 60 -7.97 -18.90 -3.81
CA HIS A 60 -7.00 -19.50 -2.91
C HIS A 60 -5.55 -19.12 -3.26
N SER A 61 -5.29 -18.70 -4.50
CA SER A 61 -3.97 -18.26 -4.95
C SER A 61 -3.51 -16.91 -4.38
N LEU A 62 -4.42 -16.08 -3.83
CA LEU A 62 -4.04 -14.75 -3.33
C LEU A 62 -3.44 -14.80 -1.94
N SER A 63 -3.97 -15.64 -1.05
CA SER A 63 -3.32 -15.93 0.23
C SER A 63 -2.03 -16.72 0.04
N TRP A 64 -1.89 -17.47 -1.05
CA TRP A 64 -0.70 -18.30 -1.33
C TRP A 64 0.61 -17.52 -1.36
N CYS A 65 0.59 -16.25 -1.78
CA CYS A 65 1.81 -15.43 -1.76
C CYS A 65 2.36 -15.20 -0.34
N LYS A 66 1.54 -15.36 0.70
CA LYS A 66 1.98 -15.30 2.11
C LYS A 66 2.91 -16.45 2.47
N ASN A 67 2.90 -17.56 1.72
CA ASN A 67 3.90 -18.63 1.88
C ASN A 67 5.34 -18.18 1.55
N TRP A 68 5.53 -17.04 0.89
CA TRP A 68 6.88 -16.46 0.72
C TRP A 68 7.40 -15.74 1.97
N LEU A 69 6.52 -15.46 2.92
CA LEU A 69 6.87 -14.96 4.24
C LEU A 69 7.38 -16.12 5.08
N GLY A 70 8.33 -15.85 5.98
CA GLY A 70 8.81 -16.85 6.90
C GLY A 70 7.88 -17.09 8.09
N PRO A 71 8.35 -17.82 9.11
CA PRO A 71 7.53 -18.24 10.25
C PRO A 71 7.11 -17.08 11.16
N LYS A 72 7.80 -15.94 11.12
CA LYS A 72 7.44 -14.75 11.90
C LYS A 72 7.26 -13.56 10.98
N VAL A 73 6.10 -12.92 11.11
CA VAL A 73 5.69 -11.82 10.24
C VAL A 73 5.25 -10.62 11.06
N ASN A 74 5.68 -9.44 10.64
CA ASN A 74 5.17 -8.18 11.15
C ASN A 74 4.00 -7.72 10.28
N ILE A 75 2.87 -7.43 10.91
CA ILE A 75 1.66 -6.99 10.23
C ILE A 75 1.42 -5.54 10.59
N THR A 76 1.34 -4.68 9.58
CA THR A 76 0.93 -3.29 9.75
C THR A 76 -0.29 -3.00 8.89
N ARG A 77 -1.34 -2.41 9.47
CA ARG A 77 -2.49 -1.92 8.72
C ARG A 77 -2.56 -0.41 8.84
N ALA A 78 -2.68 0.25 7.70
CA ALA A 78 -2.79 1.70 7.62
C ALA A 78 -3.92 2.12 6.67
N PRO A 79 -4.53 3.30 6.88
CA PRO A 79 -5.42 3.90 5.88
C PRO A 79 -4.70 4.07 4.54
N GLN A 80 -5.44 3.91 3.44
CA GLN A 80 -4.89 4.15 2.09
C GLN A 80 -4.72 5.64 1.77
N SER A 81 -5.48 6.52 2.42
CA SER A 81 -5.33 7.98 2.32
C SER A 81 -4.23 8.48 3.25
N GLU A 82 -3.88 9.75 3.11
CA GLU A 82 -2.98 10.47 4.01
C GLU A 82 -3.50 10.39 5.44
N HIS A 83 -2.63 10.07 6.40
CA HIS A 83 -2.97 9.83 7.79
C HIS A 83 -1.84 10.22 8.73
N ASP A 84 -2.19 10.61 9.96
CA ASP A 84 -1.23 11.04 10.99
C ASP A 84 -0.67 9.86 11.80
N GLY A 85 -1.29 8.70 11.68
CA GLY A 85 -0.91 7.47 12.37
C GLY A 85 -1.90 7.00 13.43
N SER A 86 -2.91 7.81 13.76
CA SER A 86 -3.92 7.48 14.77
C SER A 86 -4.69 6.18 14.46
N ASP A 87 -4.96 5.92 13.19
CA ASP A 87 -5.68 4.74 12.70
C ASP A 87 -4.77 3.56 12.28
N VAL A 88 -3.46 3.68 12.50
CA VAL A 88 -2.49 2.64 12.16
C VAL A 88 -2.47 1.57 13.26
N GLN A 89 -2.57 0.31 12.84
CA GLN A 89 -2.55 -0.84 13.73
C GLN A 89 -1.33 -1.71 13.39
N VAL A 90 -0.58 -2.14 14.41
CA VAL A 90 0.65 -2.93 14.24
C VAL A 90 0.62 -4.14 15.14
N HIS A 91 0.86 -5.33 14.58
CA HIS A 91 1.13 -6.56 15.30
C HIS A 91 2.50 -7.09 14.89
N LEU A 92 3.40 -7.25 15.85
CA LEU A 92 4.77 -7.71 15.60
C LEU A 92 4.90 -9.19 15.95
N ASN A 93 5.80 -9.89 15.25
CA ASN A 93 6.16 -11.28 15.51
C ASN A 93 4.93 -12.22 15.53
N VAL A 94 4.03 -12.04 14.58
CA VAL A 94 2.88 -12.94 14.41
C VAL A 94 3.40 -14.26 13.85
N GLU A 95 3.08 -15.36 14.52
CA GLU A 95 3.41 -16.70 14.06
C GLU A 95 2.62 -17.01 12.78
N HIS A 96 3.34 -17.52 11.78
CA HIS A 96 2.80 -17.87 10.48
C HIS A 96 3.11 -19.34 10.21
N HIS A 97 2.05 -20.15 10.14
CA HIS A 97 2.13 -21.54 9.73
C HIS A 97 2.03 -21.61 8.21
N HIS A 98 3.01 -22.28 7.58
CA HIS A 98 3.05 -22.42 6.14
C HIS A 98 1.77 -23.12 5.64
N GLU A 99 1.24 -22.69 4.48
CA GLU A 99 -0.02 -23.16 3.90
C GLU A 99 -1.30 -22.69 4.60
N GLU A 100 -1.19 -21.99 5.73
CA GLU A 100 -2.32 -21.33 6.39
C GLU A 100 -2.37 -19.83 6.07
N ASP A 101 -3.57 -19.28 5.92
CA ASP A 101 -3.73 -17.85 5.66
C ASP A 101 -3.55 -17.03 6.95
N ILE A 102 -2.77 -15.96 6.86
CA ILE A 102 -2.61 -15.00 7.96
C ILE A 102 -3.80 -14.04 7.95
N VAL A 103 -4.74 -14.26 8.86
CA VAL A 103 -5.89 -13.36 9.07
C VAL A 103 -5.54 -12.33 10.16
N PRO A 104 -5.36 -11.05 9.81
CA PRO A 104 -5.02 -10.00 10.77
C PRO A 104 -6.21 -9.69 11.69
N SER A 105 -6.05 -9.95 12.99
CA SER A 105 -6.99 -9.66 14.08
C SER A 105 -7.08 -8.16 14.42
N MET A 106 -7.31 -7.33 13.42
CA MET A 106 -7.29 -5.86 13.52
C MET A 106 -8.67 -5.27 13.21
N THR A 107 -9.08 -4.24 13.94
CA THR A 107 -10.38 -3.58 13.78
C THR A 107 -10.46 -2.83 12.45
N ARG A 108 -11.65 -2.82 11.82
CA ARG A 108 -11.88 -2.17 10.52
C ARG A 108 -13.08 -1.25 10.59
N SER A 109 -12.90 -0.02 10.11
CA SER A 109 -14.02 0.86 9.78
C SER A 109 -14.53 0.55 8.36
N PRO A 110 -15.84 0.38 8.15
CA PRO A 110 -16.40 0.06 6.83
C PRO A 110 -16.26 1.21 5.81
N ARG A 111 -16.07 2.44 6.29
CA ARG A 111 -15.96 3.66 5.47
C ARG A 111 -14.54 3.93 4.98
N VAL A 112 -13.54 3.38 5.66
CA VAL A 112 -12.13 3.61 5.36
C VAL A 112 -11.59 2.44 4.53
N LYS A 113 -10.77 2.75 3.53
CA LYS A 113 -10.01 1.74 2.79
C LYS A 113 -8.64 1.60 3.44
N TYR A 114 -8.22 0.36 3.69
CA TYR A 114 -6.93 0.07 4.30
C TYR A 114 -5.99 -0.62 3.32
N ILE A 115 -4.72 -0.49 3.61
CA ILE A 115 -3.66 -1.33 3.08
C ILE A 115 -3.05 -2.09 4.25
N THR A 116 -2.87 -3.40 4.09
CA THR A 116 -2.23 -4.26 5.09
C THR A 116 -0.90 -4.76 4.54
N TYR A 117 0.17 -4.48 5.28
CA TYR A 117 1.53 -4.86 4.99
C TYR A 117 1.89 -6.08 5.84
N TYR A 118 2.41 -7.12 5.20
CA TYR A 118 2.99 -8.28 5.84
C TYR A 118 4.47 -8.27 5.50
N GLU A 119 5.33 -8.12 6.50
CA GLU A 119 6.75 -7.86 6.32
C GLU A 119 7.56 -8.85 7.15
N ASP A 120 8.55 -9.46 6.50
CA ASP A 120 9.52 -10.36 7.12
C ASP A 120 10.93 -9.99 6.64
N SER A 121 11.85 -9.85 7.59
CA SER A 121 13.25 -9.53 7.30
C SER A 121 14.24 -10.34 8.13
N GLU A 122 13.74 -11.35 8.84
CA GLU A 122 14.54 -12.16 9.76
C GLU A 122 14.69 -13.58 9.26
N SER A 123 13.67 -14.12 8.57
CA SER A 123 13.65 -15.53 8.21
C SER A 123 14.64 -15.92 7.12
N LEU A 124 15.00 -14.98 6.23
CA LEU A 124 16.00 -15.21 5.20
C LEU A 124 17.20 -14.26 5.41
N PRO A 125 18.40 -14.77 5.70
CA PRO A 125 19.56 -13.92 5.95
C PRO A 125 19.91 -13.10 4.69
N GLY A 126 20.02 -11.78 4.85
CA GLY A 126 20.32 -10.85 3.77
C GLY A 126 19.17 -10.63 2.77
N ARG A 127 17.98 -11.18 3.04
CA ARG A 127 16.76 -10.94 2.25
C ARG A 127 15.64 -10.47 3.17
N ARG A 128 14.71 -9.74 2.57
CA ARG A 128 13.46 -9.29 3.17
C ARG A 128 12.33 -9.61 2.19
N THR A 129 11.20 -10.06 2.69
CA THR A 129 10.02 -10.37 1.89
C THR A 129 8.86 -9.56 2.42
N ALA A 130 8.04 -9.05 1.50
CA ALA A 130 6.86 -8.28 1.85
C ALA A 130 5.71 -8.64 0.92
N VAL A 131 4.51 -8.70 1.50
CA VAL A 131 3.25 -8.95 0.81
C VAL A 131 2.27 -7.85 1.22
N TRP A 132 1.63 -7.20 0.26
CA TRP A 132 0.71 -6.09 0.52
C TRP A 132 -0.69 -6.38 0.03
N GLU A 133 -1.68 -6.13 0.89
CA GLU A 133 -3.09 -6.27 0.57
C GLU A 133 -3.77 -4.90 0.49
N LEU A 134 -4.36 -4.57 -0.66
CA LEU A 134 -5.05 -3.31 -0.89
C LEU A 134 -6.56 -3.50 -0.94
N ASP A 135 -7.29 -2.81 -0.06
CA ASP A 135 -8.75 -2.78 -0.09
C ASP A 135 -9.32 -2.17 -1.38
N LYS A 136 -10.36 -2.82 -1.91
CA LYS A 136 -11.23 -2.29 -2.99
C LYS A 136 -10.47 -1.84 -4.25
N THR A 137 -9.33 -2.46 -4.55
CA THR A 137 -8.57 -2.21 -5.79
C THR A 137 -8.82 -3.33 -6.80
N ASN A 138 -9.11 -2.97 -8.06
CA ASN A 138 -9.31 -3.96 -9.11
C ASN A 138 -7.95 -4.51 -9.58
N HIS A 139 -7.84 -5.84 -9.62
CA HIS A 139 -6.62 -6.55 -10.03
C HIS A 139 -6.06 -6.07 -11.37
N ARG A 140 -6.92 -5.85 -12.37
CA ARG A 140 -6.53 -5.46 -13.73
C ARG A 140 -5.93 -4.06 -13.78
N ASN A 141 -6.31 -3.20 -12.83
CA ASN A 141 -5.93 -1.80 -12.80
C ASN A 141 -5.03 -1.46 -11.62
N ILE A 142 -4.40 -2.46 -10.97
CA ILE A 142 -3.60 -2.20 -9.77
C ILE A 142 -2.43 -1.24 -10.05
N VAL A 143 -1.78 -1.35 -11.21
CA VAL A 143 -0.67 -0.48 -11.61
C VAL A 143 -1.10 0.96 -11.86
N LYS A 144 -2.41 1.20 -11.97
CA LYS A 144 -3.01 2.54 -12.05
C LYS A 144 -3.48 3.04 -10.68
N ALA A 145 -3.42 2.21 -9.64
CA ALA A 145 -3.83 2.62 -8.30
C ALA A 145 -2.78 3.58 -7.73
N PRO A 146 -3.15 4.83 -7.39
CA PRO A 146 -2.19 5.82 -6.87
C PRO A 146 -1.57 5.37 -5.56
N VAL A 147 -2.34 4.67 -4.72
CA VAL A 147 -1.88 4.10 -3.44
C VAL A 147 -0.74 3.11 -3.65
N LEU A 148 -0.86 2.24 -4.66
CA LEU A 148 0.20 1.28 -4.97
C LEU A 148 1.46 2.01 -5.42
N MET A 149 1.32 2.90 -6.41
CA MET A 149 2.46 3.59 -7.00
C MET A 149 3.19 4.46 -5.97
N ARG A 150 2.44 5.05 -5.02
CA ARG A 150 3.01 5.80 -3.90
C ARG A 150 3.86 4.91 -3.00
N GLU A 151 3.32 3.80 -2.51
CA GLU A 151 4.05 2.92 -1.60
C GLU A 151 5.24 2.24 -2.29
N LEU A 152 5.05 1.81 -3.54
CA LEU A 152 6.14 1.25 -4.35
C LEU A 152 7.28 2.26 -4.51
N TRP A 153 6.95 3.50 -4.84
CA TRP A 153 7.95 4.55 -5.00
C TRP A 153 8.67 4.85 -3.67
N LEU A 154 7.95 4.89 -2.54
CA LEU A 154 8.55 5.07 -1.22
C LEU A 154 9.52 3.94 -0.85
N GLU A 155 9.17 2.68 -1.13
CA GLU A 155 10.08 1.54 -0.91
C GLU A 155 11.33 1.65 -1.78
N MET A 156 11.16 1.97 -3.07
CA MET A 156 12.29 2.15 -3.98
C MET A 156 13.21 3.29 -3.52
N TRP A 157 12.63 4.41 -3.08
CA TRP A 157 13.37 5.55 -2.55
C TRP A 157 14.18 5.16 -1.30
N HIS A 158 13.52 4.54 -0.32
CA HIS A 158 14.16 4.03 0.90
C HIS A 158 15.30 3.06 0.60
N ASP A 159 15.09 2.15 -0.35
CA ASP A 159 16.08 1.14 -0.69
C ASP A 159 17.37 1.66 -1.32
N ILE A 160 17.28 2.78 -2.03
CA ILE A 160 18.39 3.39 -2.75
C ILE A 160 19.16 4.36 -1.85
N HIS A 161 18.51 4.90 -0.81
CA HIS A 161 19.11 5.93 0.02
C HIS A 161 20.12 5.35 1.03
N PRO A 162 21.35 5.89 1.11
CA PRO A 162 22.38 5.37 2.02
C PRO A 162 22.02 5.55 3.50
N ASP A 163 21.23 6.57 3.83
CA ASP A 163 20.84 6.92 5.20
C ASP A 163 19.65 6.11 5.74
N ALA A 164 19.12 5.16 4.97
CA ALA A 164 18.01 4.32 5.41
C ALA A 164 18.40 3.50 6.64
N LYS A 165 17.72 3.73 7.77
CA LYS A 165 18.06 3.11 9.07
C LYS A 165 17.30 1.81 9.31
N SER A 166 16.06 1.76 8.84
CA SER A 166 15.18 0.61 9.01
C SER A 166 15.33 -0.39 7.86
N LYS A 167 14.88 -1.62 8.08
CA LYS A 167 14.80 -2.63 7.02
C LYS A 167 13.59 -2.48 6.10
N PHE A 168 12.62 -1.64 6.41
CA PHE A 168 11.43 -1.34 5.60
C PHE A 168 11.03 0.12 5.82
N VAL A 169 10.29 0.72 4.88
CA VAL A 169 9.77 2.09 5.05
C VAL A 169 8.85 2.14 6.26
N MET A 170 9.08 3.08 7.18
CA MET A 170 8.20 3.27 8.34
C MET A 170 6.78 3.60 7.89
N LYS A 171 5.78 2.83 8.35
CA LYS A 171 4.34 2.98 8.00
C LYS A 171 3.51 3.88 8.94
N ALA A 172 4.14 4.48 9.95
CA ALA A 172 3.46 5.16 11.04
C ALA A 172 2.64 6.41 10.61
N LYS A 173 3.16 7.23 9.71
CA LYS A 173 2.51 8.47 9.27
C LYS A 173 2.61 8.61 7.76
N ARG A 174 1.54 8.96 7.05
CA ARG A 174 1.55 9.25 5.62
C ARG A 174 1.08 10.68 5.40
N GLY A 175 2.02 11.57 5.12
CA GLY A 175 1.71 12.94 4.70
C GLY A 175 1.40 13.01 3.21
N PRO A 176 0.79 14.13 2.75
CA PRO A 176 0.60 14.38 1.32
C PRO A 176 1.95 14.52 0.61
N LEU A 177 2.11 13.84 -0.53
CA LEU A 177 3.34 13.86 -1.33
C LEU A 177 3.16 14.59 -2.67
N ARG A 178 1.91 14.82 -3.07
CA ARG A 178 1.53 15.61 -4.23
C ARG A 178 0.50 16.67 -3.88
N ASP A 179 0.32 17.65 -4.77
CA ASP A 179 -0.72 18.67 -4.64
C ASP A 179 -2.13 18.04 -4.56
N GLU A 180 -2.37 16.93 -5.27
CA GLU A 180 -3.69 16.27 -5.25
C GLU A 180 -3.99 15.54 -3.93
N ASP A 181 -2.97 15.26 -3.12
CA ASP A 181 -3.12 14.68 -1.79
C ASP A 181 -3.53 15.77 -0.76
N CYS A 182 -3.34 17.05 -1.10
CA CYS A 182 -3.83 18.18 -0.32
C CYS A 182 -5.32 18.42 -0.60
N TYR A 183 -6.14 18.40 0.45
CA TYR A 183 -7.57 18.70 0.32
C TYR A 183 -8.02 19.79 1.31
N TRP A 184 -9.15 20.41 0.99
CA TRP A 184 -9.77 21.43 1.82
C TRP A 184 -10.66 20.78 2.89
N ASP A 185 -10.41 21.09 4.16
CA ASP A 185 -11.29 20.74 5.27
C ASP A 185 -12.35 21.84 5.42
N TYR A 186 -13.57 21.55 4.93
CA TYR A 186 -14.71 22.47 5.02
C TYR A 186 -15.13 22.78 6.46
N GLY A 187 -14.95 21.84 7.40
CA GLY A 187 -15.30 22.06 8.81
C GLY A 187 -14.37 23.03 9.50
N LYS A 188 -13.10 23.11 9.07
CA LYS A 188 -12.08 24.01 9.63
C LYS A 188 -11.77 25.21 8.76
N ALA A 189 -12.40 25.33 7.58
CA ALA A 189 -12.17 26.37 6.59
C ALA A 189 -10.66 26.60 6.28
N ARG A 190 -9.90 25.50 6.16
CA ARG A 190 -8.47 25.51 5.82
C ARG A 190 -8.06 24.22 5.13
N CYS A 191 -6.88 24.18 4.53
CA CYS A 191 -6.32 22.92 4.04
C CYS A 191 -6.15 21.94 5.21
N ALA A 192 -6.50 20.67 4.99
CA ALA A 192 -6.58 19.65 6.03
C ALA A 192 -5.24 19.40 6.72
N TRP A 193 -4.14 19.54 5.97
CA TRP A 193 -2.77 19.35 6.44
C TRP A 193 -2.02 20.69 6.49
N PRO A 194 -2.25 21.57 7.49
CA PRO A 194 -1.66 22.90 7.51
C PRO A 194 -0.13 22.89 7.59
N GLU A 195 0.48 21.83 8.12
CA GLU A 195 1.94 21.69 8.18
C GLU A 195 2.58 21.40 6.81
N HIS A 196 1.85 20.72 5.92
CA HIS A 196 2.39 20.22 4.64
C HIS A 196 1.82 20.98 3.44
N CYS A 197 0.57 21.43 3.55
CA CYS A 197 -0.18 22.11 2.51
C CYS A 197 -0.46 23.56 2.91
N GLU A 198 -0.47 24.43 1.91
CA GLU A 198 -0.88 25.83 2.03
C GLU A 198 -2.02 26.12 1.05
N TYR A 199 -2.83 27.11 1.41
CA TYR A 199 -3.80 27.64 0.45
C TYR A 199 -3.09 28.65 -0.45
N ARG A 200 -2.98 28.31 -1.73
CA ARG A 200 -2.34 29.14 -2.75
C ARG A 200 -3.19 29.10 -4.00
N TYR A 201 -4.02 30.12 -4.23
CA TYR A 201 -4.86 30.21 -5.42
C TYR A 201 -4.03 30.42 -6.68
N VAL A 202 -4.37 29.69 -7.75
CA VAL A 202 -3.87 29.89 -9.10
C VAL A 202 -5.06 30.14 -10.02
N PHE A 203 -4.90 31.08 -10.96
CA PHE A 203 -5.96 31.39 -11.92
C PHE A 203 -6.40 30.12 -12.66
N GLY A 204 -7.70 29.81 -12.59
CA GLY A 204 -8.28 28.57 -13.11
C GLY A 204 -8.72 27.58 -12.02
N ASP A 205 -8.35 27.82 -10.75
CA ASP A 205 -8.93 27.06 -9.64
C ASP A 205 -10.42 27.42 -9.49
N VAL A 206 -11.26 26.39 -9.57
CA VAL A 206 -12.73 26.51 -9.46
C VAL A 206 -13.21 26.13 -8.05
N HIS A 207 -12.45 25.30 -7.34
CA HIS A 207 -12.81 24.79 -6.01
C HIS A 207 -11.70 25.05 -4.99
N LEU A 208 -12.06 25.24 -3.71
CA LEU A 208 -11.11 25.50 -2.62
C LEU A 208 -10.04 24.40 -2.46
N GLY A 209 -10.40 23.15 -2.76
CA GLY A 209 -9.45 22.04 -2.73
C GLY A 209 -8.36 22.15 -3.79
N GLN A 210 -8.66 22.69 -4.98
CA GLN A 210 -7.66 22.90 -6.03
C GLN A 210 -6.63 23.95 -5.64
N SER A 211 -7.03 24.90 -4.80
CA SER A 211 -6.14 25.90 -4.22
C SER A 211 -5.28 25.36 -3.08
N CYS A 212 -5.55 24.16 -2.53
CA CYS A 212 -4.66 23.54 -1.55
C CYS A 212 -3.50 22.85 -2.26
N ARG A 213 -2.29 23.31 -1.99
CA ARG A 213 -1.06 22.82 -2.65
C ARG A 213 0.02 22.55 -1.62
N LEU A 214 0.99 21.72 -1.98
CA LEU A 214 2.12 21.45 -1.10
C LEU A 214 2.99 22.67 -0.91
N LYS A 215 3.48 22.81 0.32
CA LYS A 215 4.55 23.74 0.66
C LYS A 215 5.86 23.27 0.02
N ASN A 216 6.75 24.21 -0.29
CA ASN A 216 7.96 23.96 -1.07
C ASN A 216 9.08 23.18 -0.31
N SER A 217 8.73 22.29 0.63
CA SER A 217 9.65 21.52 1.47
C SER A 217 9.51 20.01 1.23
N SER A 218 9.43 19.58 -0.02
CA SER A 218 9.23 18.16 -0.35
C SER A 218 10.42 17.27 0.03
N ALA A 219 11.65 17.77 0.00
CA ALA A 219 12.84 17.00 0.35
C ALA A 219 12.90 16.61 1.84
N ASP A 220 12.63 17.57 2.74
CA ASP A 220 12.66 17.32 4.20
C ASP A 220 11.56 16.34 4.64
N LEU A 221 10.41 16.37 3.98
CA LEU A 221 9.31 15.45 4.24
C LEU A 221 9.65 14.00 3.85
N LEU A 222 10.46 13.81 2.81
CA LEU A 222 10.86 12.48 2.35
C LEU A 222 11.89 11.81 3.25
N LEU A 223 12.71 12.60 3.95
CA LEU A 223 13.67 12.08 4.93
C LEU A 223 13.01 11.35 6.10
N HIS A 224 11.76 11.67 6.43
CA HIS A 224 10.99 10.94 7.45
C HIS A 224 10.75 9.46 7.07
N TYR A 225 10.85 9.11 5.79
CA TYR A 225 10.59 7.76 5.31
C TYR A 225 11.86 6.90 5.15
N LEU A 226 13.03 7.40 5.58
CA LEU A 226 14.34 6.73 5.59
C LEU A 226 14.65 6.11 6.96
#